data_AF-S2ZTP6-F1
#
_entry.id   AF-S2ZTP6-F1
#
_cell.length_a   1.000
_cell.length_b   1.000
_cell.length_c   1.000
_cell.angle_alpha   90.00
_cell.angle_beta   90.00
_cell.angle_gamma   90.00
#
_symmetry.space_group_name_H-M   'P 1'
#
loop_
_entity.id
_entity.type
_entity.pdbx_description
1 polymer ?
#
loop_
_entity_poly.entity_id
_entity_poly.type
_entity_poly.pdbx_seq_one_letter_code
_entity_poly.pdbx_strand_id
1 'polypeptide(L)'
;MTTTTTRRTEVRDPRSFVSPEVWDREIKLLVRDNPFDTVTAERIFGQAIAYLITAMEKWGQGLEIGCGYLVDMGVHAFILDTRNYADFCARNFDGWFLHHVPEIERKNDGTVMRTAHVIESNGFAIDWPLWEKDALQCSPCAPGSNCH
;
A
#
# COMPACT_ATOMS: atom_id res chain seq x y z
N MET A 1 -20.93 37.99 7.16
CA MET A 1 -19.89 37.28 6.40
C MET A 1 -19.65 35.95 7.09
N THR A 2 -20.04 34.85 6.46
CA THR A 2 -19.91 33.50 7.03
C THR A 2 -18.52 33.00 6.68
N THR A 3 -17.65 32.86 7.68
CA THR A 3 -16.29 32.37 7.51
C THR A 3 -16.35 30.85 7.35
N THR A 4 -16.21 30.35 6.13
CA THR A 4 -16.01 28.92 5.88
C THR A 4 -14.60 28.55 6.36
N THR A 5 -14.51 27.90 7.52
CA THR A 5 -13.27 27.29 7.99
C THR A 5 -12.97 26.07 7.12
N THR A 6 -12.04 26.20 6.17
CA THR A 6 -11.46 25.07 5.44
C THR A 6 -10.73 24.18 6.44
N ARG A 7 -11.34 23.06 6.84
CA ARG A 7 -10.68 22.04 7.67
C ARG A 7 -9.56 21.44 6.82
N ARG A 8 -8.30 21.75 7.14
CA ARG A 8 -7.14 21.03 6.59
C ARG A 8 -7.27 19.59 7.07
N THR A 9 -7.61 18.68 6.17
CA THR A 9 -7.54 17.24 6.44
C THR A 9 -6.08 16.93 6.76
N GLU A 10 -5.81 16.46 7.96
CA GLU A 10 -4.48 16.01 8.34
C GLU A 10 -4.13 14.79 7.49
N VAL A 11 -2.95 14.79 6.87
CA VAL A 11 -2.48 13.65 6.06
C VAL A 11 -2.29 12.47 6.99
N ARG A 12 -2.88 11.32 6.63
CA ARG A 12 -2.78 10.08 7.39
C ARG A 12 -1.34 9.58 7.38
N ASP A 13 -0.80 9.26 8.55
CA ASP A 13 0.52 8.65 8.68
C ASP A 13 0.39 7.11 8.57
N PRO A 14 1.03 6.46 7.58
CA PRO A 14 1.04 5.00 7.47
C PRO A 14 1.56 4.30 8.74
N ARG A 15 2.48 4.91 9.49
CA ARG A 15 3.00 4.33 10.74
C ARG A 15 1.92 4.12 11.80
N SER A 16 0.82 4.86 11.73
CA SER A 16 -0.28 4.73 12.69
C SER A 16 -1.10 3.44 12.56
N PHE A 17 -0.93 2.66 11.47
CA PHE A 17 -1.70 1.44 11.21
C PHE A 17 -1.02 0.15 11.68
N VAL A 18 0.23 0.24 12.15
CA VAL A 18 1.00 -0.86 12.74
C VAL A 18 1.65 -0.40 14.05
N SER A 19 2.03 -1.34 14.92
CA SER A 19 2.80 -0.96 16.11
C SER A 19 4.24 -0.58 15.72
N PRO A 20 4.93 0.24 16.53
CA PRO A 20 6.34 0.56 16.30
C PRO A 20 7.22 -0.69 16.17
N GLU A 21 6.93 -1.73 16.94
CA GLU A 21 7.68 -3.00 16.90
C GLU A 21 7.47 -3.74 15.57
N VAL A 22 6.25 -3.73 15.03
CA VAL A 22 5.95 -4.30 13.70
C VAL A 22 6.65 -3.47 12.63
N TRP A 23 6.58 -2.13 12.71
CA TRP A 23 7.27 -1.26 11.77
C TRP A 23 8.77 -1.56 11.70
N ASP A 24 9.47 -1.49 12.84
CA ASP A 24 10.92 -1.74 12.91
C ASP A 24 11.31 -3.15 12.45
N ARG A 25 10.43 -4.13 12.68
CA ARG A 25 10.61 -5.50 12.24
C ARG A 25 10.52 -5.62 10.72
N GLU A 26 9.50 -5.05 10.10
CA GLU A 26 9.33 -5.11 8.64
C GLU A 26 10.44 -4.36 7.90
N ILE A 27 10.92 -3.23 8.44
CA ILE A 27 12.09 -2.53 7.88
C ILE A 27 13.33 -3.44 7.87
N LYS A 28 13.58 -4.17 8.96
CA LYS A 28 14.71 -5.12 9.05
C LYS A 28 14.57 -6.28 8.07
N LEU A 29 13.36 -6.80 7.88
CA LEU A 29 13.09 -7.88 6.92
C LEU A 29 13.31 -7.39 5.47
N LEU A 30 12.81 -6.21 5.14
CA LEU A 30 13.01 -5.59 3.82
C LEU A 30 14.50 -5.38 3.50
N VAL A 31 15.27 -4.82 4.44
CA VAL A 31 16.73 -4.62 4.28
C VAL A 31 17.49 -5.95 4.19
N ARG A 32 17.05 -7.00 4.89
CA ARG A 32 17.69 -8.32 4.85
C ARG A 32 17.53 -8.97 3.47
N ASP A 33 16.33 -8.89 2.89
CA ASP A 33 15.96 -9.65 1.70
C ASP A 33 16.17 -8.89 0.38
N ASN A 34 16.41 -7.57 0.45
CA ASN A 34 16.53 -6.70 -0.70
C ASN A 34 17.73 -5.77 -0.57
N PRO A 35 18.28 -5.23 -1.69
CA PRO A 35 19.40 -4.29 -1.67
C PRO A 35 18.94 -2.86 -1.29
N PHE A 36 18.22 -2.71 -0.18
CA PHE A 36 17.75 -1.43 0.33
C PHE A 36 18.53 -1.00 1.56
N ASP A 37 18.74 0.30 1.69
CA ASP A 37 19.04 0.90 2.98
C ASP A 37 17.75 1.11 3.80
N THR A 38 17.90 1.41 5.09
CA THR A 38 16.78 1.64 6.01
C THR A 38 15.87 2.78 5.53
N VAL A 39 16.43 3.83 4.94
CA VAL A 39 15.66 4.98 4.43
C VAL A 39 14.73 4.56 3.29
N THR A 40 15.25 3.79 2.33
CA THR A 40 14.48 3.27 1.21
C THR A 40 13.43 2.26 1.68
N ALA A 41 13.80 1.36 2.60
CA ALA A 41 12.86 0.41 3.18
C ALA A 41 11.70 1.12 3.92
N GLU A 42 11.97 2.17 4.69
CA GLU A 42 10.92 2.96 5.36
C GLU A 42 9.95 3.62 4.38
N ARG A 43 10.48 4.19 3.28
CA ARG A 43 9.66 4.80 2.23
C ARG A 43 8.78 3.76 1.54
N ILE A 44 9.36 2.62 1.15
CA ILE A 44 8.63 1.51 0.51
C ILE A 44 7.53 0.97 1.44
N PHE A 45 7.87 0.67 2.69
CA PHE A 45 6.92 0.09 3.63
C PHE A 45 5.77 1.06 3.96
N GLY A 46 6.06 2.36 4.08
CA GLY A 46 5.02 3.38 4.25
C GLY A 46 4.03 3.42 3.08
N GLN A 47 4.51 3.34 1.84
CA GLN A 47 3.64 3.28 0.66
C GLN A 47 2.87 1.95 0.59
N ALA A 48 3.46 0.83 1.00
CA ALA A 48 2.79 -0.46 1.07
C ALA A 48 1.62 -0.45 2.08
N ILE A 49 1.80 0.12 3.27
CA ILE A 49 0.73 0.28 4.25
C ILE A 49 -0.38 1.20 3.72
N ALA A 50 -0.03 2.35 3.13
CA ALA A 50 -1.02 3.26 2.53
C ALA A 50 -1.86 2.57 1.44
N TYR A 51 -1.22 1.77 0.59
CA TYR A 51 -1.87 0.96 -0.43
C TYR A 51 -2.80 -0.10 0.17
N LEU A 52 -2.33 -0.90 1.12
CA LEU A 52 -3.12 -1.96 1.74
C LEU A 52 -4.34 -1.43 2.49
N ILE A 53 -4.20 -0.33 3.24
CA ILE A 53 -5.33 0.32 3.90
C ILE A 53 -6.33 0.83 2.87
N THR A 54 -5.84 1.45 1.79
CA THR A 54 -6.71 1.92 0.71
C THR A 54 -7.44 0.77 0.02
N ALA A 55 -6.78 -0.37 -0.19
CA ALA A 55 -7.40 -1.57 -0.74
C ALA A 55 -8.56 -2.10 0.12
N MET A 56 -8.36 -2.15 1.44
CA MET A 56 -9.39 -2.57 2.41
C MET A 56 -10.56 -1.58 2.46
N GLU A 57 -10.27 -0.28 2.56
CA GLU A 57 -11.31 0.75 2.70
C GLU A 57 -12.10 1.01 1.42
N LYS A 58 -11.50 0.77 0.25
CA LYS A 58 -12.16 0.87 -1.05
C LYS A 58 -12.66 -0.47 -1.57
N TRP A 59 -12.67 -1.49 -0.72
CA TRP A 59 -13.06 -2.84 -1.11
C TRP A 59 -14.47 -2.89 -1.70
N GLY A 60 -14.63 -3.71 -2.75
CA GLY A 60 -15.91 -3.92 -3.42
C GLY A 60 -16.38 -2.77 -4.33
N GLN A 61 -15.58 -1.71 -4.48
CA GLN A 61 -15.92 -0.58 -5.36
C GLN A 61 -15.48 -0.77 -6.82
N GLY A 62 -14.81 -1.88 -7.15
CA GLY A 62 -14.38 -2.18 -8.52
C GLY A 62 -13.34 -1.22 -9.08
N LEU A 63 -12.49 -0.63 -8.22
CA LEU A 63 -11.48 0.35 -8.64
C LEU A 63 -10.26 -0.27 -9.35
N GLU A 64 -10.09 -1.60 -9.27
CA GLU A 64 -8.96 -2.34 -9.84
C GLU A 64 -7.61 -1.67 -9.55
N ILE A 65 -7.32 -1.43 -8.27
CA ILE A 65 -6.07 -0.82 -7.86
C ILE A 65 -4.91 -1.83 -7.95
N GLY A 66 -3.70 -1.31 -8.12
CA GLY A 66 -2.48 -2.10 -8.28
C GLY A 66 -1.25 -1.22 -8.07
N CYS A 67 -0.27 -1.72 -7.33
CA CYS A 67 0.96 -1.00 -7.03
C CYS A 67 2.10 -1.34 -8.02
N GLY A 68 3.14 -0.50 -8.08
CA GLY A 68 4.35 -0.76 -8.86
C GLY A 68 5.33 -1.71 -8.15
N TYR A 69 6.32 -2.22 -8.87
CA TYR A 69 7.28 -3.23 -8.37
C TYR A 69 7.91 -2.90 -7.00
N LEU A 70 8.40 -1.67 -6.79
CA LEU A 70 9.00 -1.27 -5.52
C LEU A 70 8.03 -1.35 -4.33
N VAL A 71 6.80 -0.87 -4.51
CA VAL A 71 5.77 -0.90 -3.45
C VAL A 71 5.28 -2.34 -3.23
N ASP A 72 5.17 -3.12 -4.29
CA ASP A 72 4.79 -4.54 -4.26
C ASP A 72 5.77 -5.37 -3.44
N MET A 73 7.08 -5.08 -3.47
CA MET A 73 8.06 -5.72 -2.56
C MET A 73 7.79 -5.42 -1.08
N GLY A 74 7.34 -4.20 -0.76
CA GLY A 74 6.89 -3.84 0.60
C GLY A 74 5.65 -4.62 1.03
N VAL A 75 4.70 -4.79 0.10
CA VAL A 75 3.48 -5.58 0.30
C VAL A 75 3.83 -7.06 0.52
N HIS A 76 4.68 -7.64 -0.33
CA HIS A 76 5.11 -9.04 -0.22
C HIS A 76 5.87 -9.30 1.07
N ALA A 77 6.79 -8.41 1.45
CA ALA A 77 7.53 -8.54 2.71
C ALA A 77 6.57 -8.64 3.90
N PHE A 78 5.55 -7.78 3.94
CA PHE A 78 4.59 -7.79 5.03
C PHE A 78 3.70 -9.05 5.02
N ILE A 79 3.21 -9.47 3.86
CA ILE A 79 2.42 -10.70 3.70
C ILE A 79 3.18 -11.94 4.21
N LEU A 80 4.50 -11.98 3.98
CA LEU A 80 5.35 -13.08 4.44
C LEU A 80 5.48 -13.13 5.98
N ASP A 81 5.32 -12.00 6.68
CA ASP A 81 5.07 -11.99 8.13
C ASP A 81 3.59 -12.25 8.43
N THR A 82 3.18 -13.49 8.13
CA THR A 82 1.77 -13.90 8.09
C THR A 82 0.99 -13.60 9.37
N ARG A 83 1.64 -13.65 10.54
CA ARG A 83 1.00 -13.31 11.81
C ARG A 83 0.67 -11.82 11.88
N ASN A 84 1.66 -10.95 11.65
CA ASN A 84 1.45 -9.52 11.72
C ASN A 84 0.52 -9.02 10.61
N TYR A 85 0.60 -9.63 9.42
CA TYR A 85 -0.30 -9.32 8.30
C TYR A 85 -1.74 -9.74 8.57
N ALA A 86 -1.97 -10.95 9.12
CA ALA A 86 -3.31 -11.40 9.50
C ALA A 86 -3.92 -10.49 10.58
N ASP A 87 -3.14 -10.14 11.61
CA ASP A 87 -3.57 -9.22 12.66
C ASP A 87 -3.86 -7.81 12.11
N PHE A 88 -3.07 -7.36 11.13
CA PHE A 88 -3.27 -6.07 10.44
C PHE A 88 -4.57 -6.07 9.61
N CYS A 89 -4.83 -7.12 8.83
CA CYS A 89 -6.07 -7.24 8.08
C CYS A 89 -7.28 -7.29 9.02
N ALA A 90 -7.25 -8.13 10.06
CA ALA A 90 -8.36 -8.26 10.99
C ALA A 90 -8.71 -6.92 11.68
N ARG A 91 -7.70 -6.10 11.99
CA ARG A 91 -7.90 -4.77 12.60
C ARG A 91 -8.46 -3.72 11.65
N ASN A 92 -8.08 -3.76 10.38
CA ASN A 92 -8.38 -2.68 9.42
C ASN A 92 -9.43 -3.06 8.36
N PHE A 93 -9.91 -4.31 8.38
CA PHE A 93 -10.83 -4.84 7.38
C PHE A 93 -11.97 -5.64 8.02
N ASP A 94 -12.53 -5.12 9.11
CA ASP A 94 -13.70 -5.70 9.79
C ASP A 94 -13.55 -7.21 10.12
N GLY A 95 -12.36 -7.63 10.53
CA GLY A 95 -12.02 -9.02 10.83
C GLY A 95 -11.75 -9.91 9.61
N TRP A 96 -11.84 -9.38 8.39
CA TRP A 96 -11.56 -10.12 7.15
C TRP A 96 -10.06 -10.15 6.85
N PHE A 97 -9.69 -11.05 5.93
CA PHE A 97 -8.33 -11.18 5.42
C PHE A 97 -8.26 -10.69 3.97
N LEU A 98 -7.34 -9.77 3.69
CA LEU A 98 -7.12 -9.30 2.32
C LEU A 98 -6.23 -10.29 1.59
N HIS A 99 -6.78 -10.99 0.62
CA HIS A 99 -6.05 -12.05 -0.09
C HIS A 99 -5.14 -11.50 -1.19
N HIS A 100 -3.91 -12.02 -1.24
CA HIS A 100 -2.99 -11.86 -2.37
C HIS A 100 -3.24 -12.92 -3.42
N VAL A 101 -3.65 -12.48 -4.62
CA VAL A 101 -3.85 -13.36 -5.78
C VAL A 101 -3.05 -12.78 -6.95
N PRO A 102 -1.79 -13.20 -7.11
CA PRO A 102 -0.95 -12.71 -8.17
C PRO A 102 -1.31 -13.37 -9.50
N GLU A 103 -1.36 -12.58 -10.56
CA GLU A 103 -1.30 -13.04 -11.94
C GLU A 103 0.13 -13.39 -12.34
N ILE A 104 0.25 -14.07 -13.47
CA ILE A 104 1.55 -14.43 -14.04
C ILE A 104 2.12 -13.26 -14.85
N GLU A 105 1.26 -12.52 -15.56
CA GLU A 105 1.67 -11.41 -16.42
C GLU A 105 1.46 -10.07 -15.73
N ARG A 106 2.44 -9.17 -15.85
CA ARG A 106 2.31 -7.79 -15.37
C ARG A 106 1.55 -6.96 -16.39
N LYS A 107 0.64 -6.13 -15.90
CA LYS A 107 -0.08 -5.15 -16.72
C LYS A 107 0.74 -3.88 -16.91
N ASN A 108 0.58 -3.25 -18.07
CA ASN A 108 1.13 -1.94 -18.38
C ASN A 108 0.03 -1.05 -18.99
N ASP A 109 -0.93 -0.67 -18.15
CA ASP A 109 -2.17 0.01 -18.54
C ASP A 109 -2.42 1.31 -17.73
N GLY A 110 -1.39 1.80 -17.03
CA GLY A 110 -1.45 2.98 -16.18
C GLY A 110 -2.13 2.77 -14.81
N THR A 111 -2.44 1.52 -14.41
CA THR A 111 -3.05 1.20 -13.11
C THR A 111 -2.24 1.74 -11.92
N VAL A 112 -0.91 1.69 -12.00
CA VAL A 112 -0.01 2.18 -10.93
C VAL A 112 -0.27 3.65 -10.61
N MET A 113 -0.32 4.51 -11.64
CA MET A 113 -0.55 5.95 -11.44
C MET A 113 -1.97 6.26 -11.00
N ARG A 114 -2.98 5.54 -11.50
CA ARG A 114 -4.36 5.67 -11.00
C ARG A 114 -4.43 5.31 -9.52
N THR A 115 -3.75 4.24 -9.12
CA THR A 115 -3.69 3.79 -7.73
C THR A 115 -3.03 4.83 -6.81
N ALA A 116 -1.93 5.45 -7.23
CA ALA A 116 -1.32 6.56 -6.50
C ALA A 116 -2.33 7.68 -6.20
N HIS A 117 -3.13 8.09 -7.19
CA HIS A 117 -4.17 9.11 -6.98
C HIS A 117 -5.33 8.63 -6.10
N VAL A 118 -5.69 7.34 -6.14
CA VAL A 118 -6.69 6.77 -5.22
C VAL A 118 -6.18 6.82 -3.78
N ILE A 119 -4.91 6.47 -3.54
CA ILE A 119 -4.27 6.54 -2.21
C ILE A 119 -4.19 8.00 -1.72
N GLU A 120 -3.81 8.93 -2.60
CA GLU A 120 -3.80 10.37 -2.29
C GLU A 120 -5.20 10.86 -1.89
N SER A 121 -6.22 10.50 -2.67
CA SER A 121 -7.62 10.81 -2.38
C SER A 121 -8.13 10.12 -1.10
N ASN A 122 -7.48 9.03 -0.68
CA ASN A 122 -7.76 8.34 0.58
C ASN A 122 -7.03 8.95 1.80
N GLY A 123 -6.30 10.06 1.58
CA GLY A 123 -5.73 10.91 2.63
C GLY A 123 -4.28 10.63 2.97
N PHE A 124 -3.57 9.80 2.20
CA PHE A 124 -2.14 9.52 2.41
C PHE A 124 -1.24 10.38 1.50
N ALA A 125 -0.01 10.65 1.94
CA ALA A 125 0.99 11.25 1.07
C ALA A 125 1.60 10.21 0.12
N ILE A 126 1.79 10.62 -1.14
CA ILE A 126 2.43 9.81 -2.18
C ILE A 126 3.92 10.14 -2.26
N ASP A 127 4.74 9.10 -2.28
CA ASP A 127 6.15 9.19 -2.67
C ASP A 127 6.25 9.08 -4.20
N TRP A 128 6.03 10.19 -4.90
CA TRP A 128 5.99 10.22 -6.37
C TRP A 128 7.20 9.56 -7.05
N PRO A 129 8.45 9.77 -6.60
CA PRO A 129 9.59 9.04 -7.15
C PRO A 129 9.48 7.51 -7.11
N LEU A 130 8.85 6.93 -6.08
CA LEU A 130 8.62 5.48 -6.01
C LEU A 130 7.55 5.02 -7.00
N TRP A 131 6.44 5.76 -7.10
CA TRP A 131 5.30 5.40 -7.96
C TRP A 131 5.57 5.63 -9.45
N GLU A 132 6.31 6.70 -9.80
CA GLU A 132 6.67 7.03 -11.17
C GLU A 132 7.71 6.08 -11.76
N LYS A 133 8.66 5.61 -10.93
CA LYS A 133 9.76 4.73 -11.37
C LYS A 133 9.26 3.43 -12.00
N ASP A 134 8.18 2.86 -11.44
CA ASP A 134 7.57 1.61 -11.91
C ASP A 134 6.16 1.83 -12.49
N ALA A 135 5.86 3.05 -12.95
CA ALA A 135 4.53 3.41 -13.45
C ALA A 135 4.00 2.49 -14.57
N LEU A 136 4.91 1.84 -15.30
CA LEU A 136 4.62 0.91 -16.40
C LEU A 136 4.78 -0.58 -16.02
N GLN A 137 5.08 -0.88 -14.75
CA GLN A 137 5.33 -2.25 -14.26
C GLN A 137 4.43 -2.55 -13.05
N CYS A 138 3.14 -2.73 -13.31
CA CYS A 138 2.15 -3.04 -12.28
C CYS A 138 2.39 -4.42 -11.64
N SER A 139 2.05 -4.57 -10.37
CA SER A 139 1.88 -5.87 -9.72
C SER A 139 0.82 -6.67 -10.49
N PRO A 140 1.05 -7.96 -10.72
CA PRO A 140 0.14 -8.77 -11.50
C PRO A 140 -1.06 -9.10 -10.61
N CYS A 141 -2.14 -8.31 -10.63
CA CYS A 141 -3.37 -8.59 -9.88
C CYS A 141 -4.53 -8.72 -10.86
N ALA A 142 -5.43 -9.70 -10.67
CA ALA A 142 -6.35 -10.12 -11.74
C ALA A 142 -7.44 -9.09 -12.09
N PRO A 143 -7.72 -8.82 -13.39
CA PRO A 143 -8.84 -7.96 -13.77
C PRO A 143 -10.13 -8.47 -13.14
N GLY A 144 -10.94 -7.56 -12.58
CA GLY A 144 -12.18 -7.88 -11.88
C GLY A 144 -12.00 -8.65 -10.57
N SER A 145 -10.77 -8.96 -10.15
CA SER A 145 -10.55 -9.50 -8.82
C SER A 145 -10.49 -8.36 -7.82
N ASN A 146 -11.25 -8.50 -6.74
CA ASN A 146 -10.95 -7.80 -5.52
C ASN A 146 -9.74 -8.53 -4.93
N CYS A 147 -8.53 -8.31 -5.42
CA CYS A 147 -7.31 -8.57 -4.66
C CYS A 147 -6.62 -7.22 -4.48
N HIS A 148 -5.71 -7.09 -3.50
CA HIS A 148 -5.08 -5.79 -3.22
C HIS A 148 -4.40 -5.21 -4.46
#